data_AF-A5A8J5-F1
#
_entry.id   AF-A5A8J5-F1
#
_cell.length_a   1.000
_cell.length_b   1.000
_cell.length_c   1.000
_cell.angle_alpha   90.00
_cell.angle_beta   90.00
_cell.angle_gamma   90.00
#
_symmetry.space_group_name_H-M   'P 1'
#
loop_
_entity.id
_entity.type
_entity.pdbx_description
1 polymer ?
#
loop_
_entity_poly.entity_id
_entity_poly.type
_entity_poly.pdbx_seq_one_letter_code
_entity_poly.pdbx_strand_id
1 'polypeptide(L)'
;GRHVNPAVTFGLALGGQITVLTGIFYWIAQLLGAIVAAFILKFVTGGLTIPIHSLAAGVGAIQGVIFEIIITFALVYTVYATAADPKKGALGTIAPMAIGFIVGANI
;
A
#
# COMPACT_ATOMS: atom_id res chain seq x y z
N GLY A 1 -5.27 -11.05 2.13
CA GLY A 1 -4.23 -11.99 2.56
C GLY A 1 -3.01 -11.26 3.08
N ARG A 2 -2.11 -10.79 2.21
CA ARG A 2 -1.01 -9.89 2.57
C ARG A 2 -1.32 -8.50 2.01
N HIS A 3 -1.87 -7.60 2.83
CA HIS A 3 -2.25 -6.26 2.34
C HIS A 3 -1.05 -5.33 2.28
N VAL A 4 -0.14 -5.43 3.25
CA VAL A 4 1.15 -4.68 3.34
C VAL A 4 0.99 -3.16 3.22
N ASN A 5 -0.24 -2.65 3.29
CA ASN A 5 -0.59 -1.27 3.04
C ASN A 5 -1.92 -0.93 3.77
N PRO A 6 -1.94 0.11 4.62
CA PRO A 6 -3.15 0.53 5.31
C PRO A 6 -4.29 0.95 4.39
N ALA A 7 -4.02 1.60 3.25
CA ALA A 7 -5.03 2.02 2.28
C ALA A 7 -5.67 0.81 1.57
N VAL A 8 -4.90 -0.24 1.26
CA VAL A 8 -5.45 -1.51 0.75
C VAL A 8 -6.36 -2.17 1.79
N THR A 9 -5.90 -2.21 3.04
CA THR A 9 -6.70 -2.75 4.15
C THR A 9 -8.00 -1.97 4.35
N PHE A 10 -7.93 -0.64 4.27
CA PHE A 10 -9.07 0.26 4.35
C PHE A 10 -10.08 -0.01 3.23
N GLY A 11 -9.60 -0.04 1.98
CA GLY A 11 -10.44 -0.30 0.81
C GLY A 11 -11.15 -1.66 0.90
N LEU A 12 -10.46 -2.69 1.39
CA LEU A 12 -11.06 -4.02 1.62
C LEU A 12 -12.09 -4.01 2.76
N ALA A 13 -11.86 -3.25 3.83
CA ALA A 13 -12.84 -3.11 4.91
C ALA A 13 -14.11 -2.39 4.44
N LEU A 14 -13.97 -1.32 3.64
CA LEU A 14 -15.11 -0.59 3.08
C LEU A 14 -15.97 -1.46 2.14
N GLY A 15 -15.34 -2.31 1.33
CA GLY A 15 -16.07 -3.24 0.45
C GLY A 15 -16.44 -4.58 1.09
N GLY A 16 -16.41 -4.66 2.43
CA GLY A 16 -16.86 -5.83 3.19
C GLY A 16 -15.99 -7.09 3.01
N GLN A 17 -14.78 -6.96 2.50
CA GLN A 17 -13.85 -8.07 2.25
C GLN A 17 -13.08 -8.49 3.52
N ILE A 18 -13.04 -7.62 4.53
CA ILE A 18 -12.52 -7.91 5.88
C ILE A 18 -13.38 -7.19 6.93
N THR A 19 -13.37 -7.69 8.17
CA THR A 19 -13.98 -6.97 9.29
C THR A 19 -13.12 -5.77 9.72
N VAL A 20 -13.76 -4.72 10.23
CA VAL A 20 -13.06 -3.52 10.73
C VAL A 20 -12.06 -3.85 11.83
N LEU A 21 -12.43 -4.73 12.78
CA LEU A 21 -11.55 -5.15 13.86
C LEU A 21 -10.28 -5.83 13.33
N THR A 22 -10.43 -6.74 12.36
CA THR A 22 -9.27 -7.35 11.68
C THR A 22 -8.44 -6.29 10.95
N GLY A 23 -9.10 -5.34 10.29
CA GLY A 23 -8.44 -4.21 9.62
C GLY A 23 -7.54 -3.40 10.55
N ILE A 24 -7.99 -3.12 11.78
CA ILE A 24 -7.20 -2.41 12.80
C ILE A 24 -5.93 -3.20 13.16
N PHE A 25 -6.03 -4.52 13.38
CA PHE A 25 -4.86 -5.35 13.64
C PHE A 25 -3.89 -5.38 12.46
N TYR A 26 -4.41 -5.39 11.23
CA TYR A 26 -3.58 -5.25 10.02
C TYR A 26 -2.83 -3.92 10.00
N TRP A 27 -3.48 -2.79 10.33
CA TRP A 27 -2.83 -1.49 10.40
C TRP A 27 -1.73 -1.47 11.46
N ILE A 28 -1.99 -1.98 12.67
CA ILE A 28 -0.98 -2.06 13.73
C ILE A 28 0.24 -2.85 13.25
N ALA A 29 0.01 -4.04 12.68
CA ALA A 29 1.10 -4.87 12.17
C ALA A 29 1.88 -4.19 11.03
N GLN A 30 1.20 -3.51 10.12
CA GLN A 30 1.82 -2.81 8.99
C GLN A 30 2.67 -1.62 9.46
N LEU A 31 2.14 -0.80 10.36
CA LEU A 31 2.85 0.36 10.90
C LEU A 31 4.05 -0.06 11.75
N LEU A 32 3.89 -1.06 12.62
CA LEU A 32 5.01 -1.62 13.39
C LEU A 32 6.08 -2.21 12.47
N GLY A 33 5.68 -2.96 11.44
CA GLY A 33 6.61 -3.50 10.45
C GLY A 33 7.41 -2.41 9.73
N ALA A 34 6.75 -1.32 9.32
CA ALA A 34 7.41 -0.17 8.68
C ALA A 34 8.39 0.54 9.62
N ILE A 35 8.01 0.73 10.89
CA ILE A 35 8.88 1.33 11.93
C ILE A 35 10.11 0.46 12.16
N VAL A 36 9.94 -0.85 12.35
CA VAL A 36 11.03 -1.80 12.54
C VAL A 36 11.96 -1.81 11.32
N ALA A 37 11.41 -1.84 10.11
CA ALA A 37 12.20 -1.78 8.88
C ALA A 37 13.04 -0.49 8.78
N ALA A 38 12.48 0.67 9.15
CA ALA A 38 13.21 1.94 9.17
C ALA A 38 14.37 1.94 10.17
N PHE A 39 14.18 1.37 11.38
CA PHE A 39 15.25 1.23 12.37
C PHE A 39 16.35 0.27 11.93
N ILE A 40 15.97 -0.87 11.33
CA ILE A 40 16.94 -1.81 10.75
C ILE A 40 17.75 -1.12 9.66
N LEU A 41 17.08 -0.41 8.74
CA LEU A 41 17.75 0.33 7.66
C LEU A 41 18.74 1.36 8.22
N LYS A 42 18.35 2.11 9.26
CA LYS A 42 19.22 3.10 9.91
C LYS A 42 20.45 2.43 10.54
N PHE A 43 20.26 1.28 11.16
CA PHE A 43 21.35 0.52 11.77
C PHE A 43 22.33 -0.01 10.72
N VAL A 44 21.84 -0.71 9.69
CA VAL A 44 22.70 -1.36 8.68
C VAL A 44 23.42 -0.35 7.77
N THR A 45 22.91 0.87 7.66
CA THR A 45 23.54 1.96 6.90
C THR A 45 24.52 2.78 7.74
N GLY A 46 24.80 2.42 9.00
CA GLY A 46 25.72 3.15 9.85
C GLY A 46 25.19 4.51 10.32
N GLY A 47 23.86 4.64 10.42
CA GLY A 47 23.20 5.84 10.95
C GLY A 47 22.84 6.89 9.90
N LEU A 48 22.88 6.55 8.60
CA LEU A 48 22.41 7.46 7.55
C LEU A 48 20.95 7.87 7.77
N THR A 49 20.60 9.07 7.29
CA THR A 49 19.23 9.58 7.33
C THR A 49 18.31 8.69 6.51
N ILE A 50 17.14 8.35 7.06
CA ILE A 50 16.11 7.62 6.35
C ILE A 50 15.29 8.61 5.51
N PRO A 51 15.20 8.43 4.18
CA PRO A 51 14.40 9.30 3.33
C PRO A 51 12.93 9.33 3.76
N ILE A 52 12.31 10.50 3.70
CA ILE A 52 10.89 10.70 3.93
C ILE A 52 10.20 11.10 2.63
N HIS A 53 8.93 10.72 2.47
CA HIS A 53 8.14 11.16 1.33
C HIS A 53 7.79 12.63 1.49
N SER A 54 8.06 13.43 0.46
CA SER A 54 7.77 14.86 0.41
C SER A 54 7.36 15.27 -1.00
N LEU A 55 6.60 16.36 -1.10
CA LEU A 55 6.26 16.96 -2.39
C LEU A 55 7.53 17.45 -3.10
N ALA A 56 7.54 17.32 -4.42
CA ALA A 56 8.57 17.94 -5.25
C ALA A 56 8.49 19.47 -5.16
N ALA A 57 9.63 20.13 -5.39
CA ALA A 57 9.70 21.59 -5.39
C ALA A 57 8.69 22.19 -6.40
N GLY A 58 7.86 23.12 -5.92
CA GLY A 58 6.82 23.76 -6.74
C GLY A 58 5.50 22.99 -6.85
N VAL A 59 5.37 21.80 -6.25
CA VAL A 59 4.11 21.05 -6.19
C VAL A 59 3.33 21.41 -4.93
N GLY A 60 2.09 21.86 -5.11
CA GLY A 60 1.20 22.20 -4.01
C GLY A 60 0.59 20.98 -3.32
N ALA A 61 0.17 21.15 -2.06
CA ALA A 61 -0.40 20.06 -1.26
C ALA A 61 -1.62 19.39 -1.93
N ILE A 62 -2.52 20.17 -2.52
CA ILE A 62 -3.71 19.64 -3.20
C ILE A 62 -3.32 18.78 -4.41
N GLN A 63 -2.31 19.21 -5.18
CA GLN A 63 -1.83 18.44 -6.34
C GLN A 63 -1.25 17.09 -5.89
N GLY A 64 -0.45 17.10 -4.81
CA GLY A 64 0.07 15.86 -4.22
C GLY A 64 -1.03 14.93 -3.72
N VAL A 65 -2.04 15.47 -3.03
CA VAL A 65 -3.18 14.66 -2.56
C VAL A 65 -3.96 14.05 -3.73
N ILE A 66 -4.23 14.82 -4.78
CA ILE A 66 -4.91 14.30 -5.99
C ILE A 66 -4.08 13.18 -6.64
N PHE A 67 -2.77 13.38 -6.75
CA PHE A 67 -1.87 12.38 -7.30
C PHE A 67 -1.90 11.08 -6.47
N GLU A 68 -1.76 11.19 -5.15
CA GLU A 68 -1.83 10.08 -4.20
C GLU A 68 -3.18 9.33 -4.27
N ILE A 69 -4.30 10.06 -4.44
CA ILE A 69 -5.63 9.45 -4.63
C ILE A 69 -5.64 8.58 -5.89
N ILE A 70 -5.14 9.09 -7.02
CA ILE A 70 -5.16 8.39 -8.30
C ILE A 70 -4.32 7.10 -8.24
N ILE A 71 -3.08 7.21 -7.77
CA ILE A 71 -2.16 6.06 -7.73
C ILE A 71 -2.57 5.03 -6.68
N THR A 72 -3.10 5.48 -5.54
CA THR A 72 -3.63 4.57 -4.51
C THR A 72 -4.92 3.90 -4.99
N PHE A 73 -5.79 4.61 -5.70
CA PHE A 73 -6.96 4.01 -6.34
C PHE A 73 -6.55 2.90 -7.30
N ALA A 74 -5.56 3.14 -8.17
CA ALA A 74 -5.06 2.14 -9.10
C ALA A 74 -4.59 0.87 -8.34
N LEU A 75 -3.79 1.04 -7.28
CA LEU A 75 -3.35 -0.07 -6.44
C LEU A 75 -4.52 -0.85 -5.82
N VAL A 76 -5.43 -0.15 -5.13
CA VAL A 76 -6.57 -0.78 -4.45
C VAL A 76 -7.49 -1.47 -5.45
N TYR A 77 -7.73 -0.86 -6.61
CA TYR A 77 -8.50 -1.46 -7.70
C TYR A 77 -7.83 -2.73 -8.23
N THR A 78 -6.51 -2.72 -8.46
CA THR A 78 -5.76 -3.93 -8.86
C THR A 78 -5.91 -5.04 -7.82
N VAL A 79 -5.87 -4.72 -6.53
CA VAL A 79 -6.12 -5.71 -5.46
C VAL A 79 -7.53 -6.28 -5.58
N TYR A 80 -8.54 -5.45 -5.81
CA TYR A 80 -9.92 -5.92 -5.99
C TYR A 80 -10.05 -6.84 -7.21
N ALA A 81 -9.63 -6.38 -8.37
CA ALA A 81 -9.79 -7.06 -9.64
C ALA A 81 -9.02 -8.40 -9.71
N THR A 82 -7.84 -8.45 -9.09
CA THR A 82 -6.96 -9.63 -9.20
C THR A 82 -7.02 -10.55 -7.99
N ALA A 83 -7.30 -10.05 -6.78
CA ALA A 83 -7.21 -10.84 -5.56
C ALA A 83 -8.53 -10.99 -4.80
N ALA A 84 -9.39 -9.97 -4.76
CA ALA A 84 -10.61 -10.00 -3.95
C ALA A 84 -11.81 -10.60 -4.69
N ASP A 85 -11.99 -10.29 -5.99
CA ASP A 85 -13.16 -10.71 -6.75
C ASP A 85 -13.27 -12.26 -6.81
N PRO A 86 -14.41 -12.86 -6.39
CA PRO A 86 -14.66 -14.29 -6.56
C PRO A 86 -14.59 -14.76 -8.03
N LYS A 87 -14.82 -13.86 -8.99
CA LYS A 87 -14.81 -14.11 -10.44
C LYS A 87 -13.45 -13.81 -11.10
N LYS A 88 -12.40 -13.56 -10.32
CA LYS A 88 -11.04 -13.24 -10.82
C LYS A 88 -10.44 -14.28 -11.79
N GLY A 89 -10.87 -15.54 -11.75
CA GLY A 89 -10.37 -16.59 -12.64
C GLY A 89 -8.84 -16.68 -12.63
N ALA A 90 -8.23 -16.74 -13.83
CA ALA A 90 -6.78 -16.82 -14.00
C ALA A 90 -6.01 -15.58 -13.48
N LEU A 91 -6.68 -14.42 -13.31
CA LEU A 91 -6.05 -13.22 -12.76
C LEU A 91 -5.59 -13.43 -11.31
N GLY A 92 -6.25 -14.33 -10.58
CA GLY A 92 -5.85 -14.71 -9.23
C GLY A 92 -4.43 -15.27 -9.14
N THR A 93 -3.97 -15.96 -10.18
CA THR A 93 -2.63 -16.56 -10.24
C THR A 93 -1.53 -15.50 -10.33
N ILE A 94 -1.80 -14.40 -11.05
CA ILE A 94 -0.83 -13.32 -11.28
C ILE A 94 -1.04 -12.13 -10.34
N ALA A 95 -1.99 -12.20 -9.40
CA ALA A 95 -2.34 -11.09 -8.51
C ALA A 95 -1.13 -10.49 -7.77
N PRO A 96 -0.22 -11.28 -7.15
CA PRO A 96 0.95 -10.71 -6.46
C PRO A 96 1.87 -9.92 -7.41
N MET A 97 2.03 -10.41 -8.64
CA MET A 97 2.87 -9.77 -9.66
C MET A 97 2.21 -8.48 -10.17
N ALA A 98 0.91 -8.50 -10.47
CA ALA A 98 0.16 -7.33 -10.90
C ALA A 98 0.17 -6.22 -9.84
N ILE A 99 -0.07 -6.60 -8.57
CA ILE A 99 -0.01 -5.67 -7.43
C ILE A 99 1.40 -5.10 -7.25
N GLY A 100 2.45 -5.92 -7.40
CA GLY A 100 3.83 -5.44 -7.32
C GLY A 100 4.17 -4.45 -8.42
N PHE A 101 3.82 -4.76 -9.67
CA PHE A 101 4.12 -3.91 -10.82
C PHE A 101 3.36 -2.59 -10.82
N ILE A 102 2.09 -2.56 -10.38
CA ILE A 102 1.37 -1.27 -10.30
C ILE A 102 2.00 -0.35 -9.25
N VAL A 103 2.49 -0.89 -8.12
CA VAL A 103 3.25 -0.08 -7.14
C VAL A 103 4.55 0.42 -7.76
N GLY A 104 5.30 -0.44 -8.46
CA GLY A 104 6.56 -0.04 -9.10
C GLY A 104 6.38 1.02 -10.20
N ALA A 105 5.24 1.02 -10.90
CA ALA A 105 4.91 2.03 -11.91
C ALA A 105 4.46 3.38 -11.31
N ASN A 106 4.17 3.44 -10.01
CA ASN A 106 3.68 4.63 -9.32
C ASN A 106 4.81 5.49 -8.70
N ILE A 107 6.07 5.14 -8.92
CA ILE A 107 7.28 5.78 -8.37
C ILE A 107 8.04 6.45 -9.51
#